data_AF-A0A1M7Y3L6-F1
#
_entry.id   AF-A0A1M7Y3L6-F1
#
_cell.length_a   1.000
_cell.length_b   1.000
_cell.length_c   1.000
_cell.angle_alpha   90.00
_cell.angle_beta   90.00
_cell.angle_gamma   90.00
#
_symmetry.space_group_name_H-M   'P 1'
#
loop_
_entity.id
_entity.type
_entity.pdbx_description
1 polymer ?
#
loop_
_entity_poly.entity_id
_entity_poly.type
_entity_poly.pdbx_seq_one_letter_code
_entity_poly.pdbx_strand_id
1 'polypeptide(L)'
;MTKRISCQSIIAVLFFTLVVSTGFAAGDISTEKVHFKKGTSSAVIKGSIKGYTTVDYLLGARKGQYMNVSMVTNNNANYFNIMAPGEKDVAFFIGSTSGNQYEGTLPANGEYTIRVYQMRSAARRNEVANYSLEISITNGKPSQQNASVPAESNDAKVAGTHYNATGNIPCKIEKGQPTGSCAFGVTREGNGSGIVTITRPDGRTRAIFFENGKAIGADTNQADPGEFNARKESDLNVITIGNERYEIPDAVISGG
;
A
#
# COMPACT_ATOMS: atom_id res chain seq x y z
N MET A 1 92.15 -5.55 -31.20
CA MET A 1 91.36 -5.24 -29.99
C MET A 1 89.90 -5.53 -30.32
N THR A 2 89.39 -6.61 -29.77
CA THR A 2 88.21 -7.35 -30.22
C THR A 2 86.99 -6.86 -29.42
N LYS A 3 85.95 -6.33 -30.07
CA LYS A 3 84.66 -6.02 -29.41
C LYS A 3 83.61 -7.04 -29.88
N ARG A 4 83.22 -7.92 -28.95
CA ARG A 4 81.98 -8.72 -28.96
C ARG A 4 81.00 -8.12 -27.94
N ILE A 5 79.75 -8.62 -27.99
CA ILE A 5 78.63 -8.50 -27.01
C ILE A 5 77.69 -7.31 -27.31
N SER A 6 76.36 -7.40 -27.37
CA SER A 6 75.35 -8.48 -27.44
C SER A 6 73.98 -7.79 -27.50
N CYS A 7 73.05 -8.39 -28.26
CA CYS A 7 71.61 -8.52 -28.04
C CYS A 7 70.90 -7.59 -27.02
N GLN A 8 69.92 -6.80 -27.47
CA GLN A 8 68.70 -6.57 -26.70
C GLN A 8 67.47 -6.57 -27.62
N SER A 9 66.67 -7.63 -27.47
CA SER A 9 65.34 -7.81 -28.03
C SER A 9 64.36 -6.85 -27.35
N ILE A 10 63.65 -6.04 -28.13
CA ILE A 10 62.55 -5.20 -27.66
C ILE A 10 61.30 -6.08 -27.54
N ILE A 11 60.98 -6.51 -26.34
CA ILE A 11 59.70 -7.16 -26.00
C ILE A 11 58.67 -6.04 -25.81
N ALA A 12 57.78 -5.86 -26.80
CA ALA A 12 56.61 -5.00 -26.66
C ALA A 12 55.56 -5.72 -25.80
N VAL A 13 55.47 -5.35 -24.52
CA VAL A 13 54.44 -5.84 -23.59
C VAL A 13 53.14 -5.10 -23.91
N LEU A 14 52.22 -5.77 -24.62
CA LEU A 14 50.87 -5.29 -24.87
C LEU A 14 50.04 -5.51 -23.59
N PHE A 15 49.89 -4.48 -22.77
CA PHE A 15 48.96 -4.48 -21.62
C PHE A 15 47.52 -4.46 -22.14
N PHE A 16 46.87 -5.64 -22.22
CA PHE A 16 45.43 -5.75 -22.45
C PHE A 16 44.71 -5.48 -21.13
N THR A 17 44.36 -4.22 -20.87
CA THR A 17 43.52 -3.83 -19.74
C THR A 17 42.12 -4.43 -19.91
N LEU A 18 41.83 -5.48 -19.14
CA LEU A 18 40.49 -6.05 -19.01
C LEU A 18 39.60 -5.05 -18.25
N VAL A 19 38.83 -4.25 -18.97
CA VAL A 19 37.79 -3.41 -18.37
C VAL A 19 36.67 -4.36 -17.92
N VAL A 20 36.64 -4.68 -16.63
CA VAL A 20 35.50 -5.36 -16.01
C VAL A 20 34.40 -4.33 -15.86
N SER A 21 33.52 -4.27 -16.86
CA SER A 21 32.26 -3.53 -16.79
C SER A 21 31.40 -4.18 -15.73
N THR A 22 31.34 -3.62 -14.52
CA THR A 22 30.27 -3.95 -13.57
C THR A 22 28.98 -3.40 -14.15
N GLY A 23 28.29 -4.21 -14.95
CA GLY A 23 26.93 -3.94 -15.35
C GLY A 23 26.08 -3.86 -14.09
N PHE A 24 25.51 -2.68 -13.82
CA PHE A 24 24.37 -2.60 -12.92
C PHE A 24 23.26 -3.40 -13.59
N ALA A 25 22.95 -4.59 -13.08
CA ALA A 25 21.72 -5.29 -13.45
C ALA A 25 20.58 -4.35 -13.05
N ALA A 26 19.99 -3.67 -14.03
CA ALA A 26 18.67 -3.09 -13.88
C ALA A 26 17.76 -4.24 -13.45
N GLY A 27 17.06 -4.10 -12.32
CA GLY A 27 16.22 -5.17 -11.80
C GLY A 27 15.26 -5.66 -12.88
N ASP A 28 15.20 -6.97 -13.11
CA ASP A 28 14.30 -7.54 -14.10
C ASP A 28 12.85 -7.17 -13.75
N ILE A 29 12.20 -6.48 -14.69
CA ILE A 29 10.76 -6.18 -14.63
C ILE A 29 10.05 -7.25 -15.45
N SER A 30 9.34 -8.16 -14.79
CA SER A 30 8.42 -9.06 -15.47
C SER A 30 7.13 -8.31 -15.84
N THR A 31 6.48 -8.70 -16.92
CA THR A 31 5.22 -8.08 -17.35
C THR A 31 4.16 -9.15 -17.56
N GLU A 32 3.00 -8.97 -16.93
CA GLU A 32 1.89 -9.91 -16.97
C GLU A 32 0.58 -9.19 -17.30
N LYS A 33 -0.15 -9.68 -18.31
CA LYS A 33 -1.45 -9.12 -18.67
C LYS A 33 -2.54 -9.71 -17.77
N VAL A 34 -3.31 -8.82 -17.15
CA VAL A 34 -4.46 -9.19 -16.32
C VAL A 34 -5.70 -9.26 -17.17
N HIS A 35 -6.30 -10.44 -17.19
CA HIS A 35 -7.59 -10.68 -17.83
C HIS A 35 -8.58 -11.21 -16.80
N PHE A 36 -9.72 -10.53 -16.68
CA PHE A 36 -10.83 -11.06 -15.89
C PHE A 36 -11.49 -12.22 -16.62
N LYS A 37 -12.00 -13.18 -15.84
CA LYS A 37 -12.81 -14.26 -16.40
C LYS A 37 -14.05 -13.65 -17.05
N LYS A 38 -14.57 -14.30 -18.09
CA LYS A 38 -15.79 -13.84 -18.76
C LYS A 38 -16.92 -13.69 -17.72
N GLY A 39 -17.51 -12.51 -17.65
CA GLY A 39 -18.58 -12.20 -16.70
C GLY A 39 -18.10 -11.75 -15.31
N THR A 40 -16.79 -11.67 -15.05
CA THR A 40 -16.24 -11.13 -13.80
C THR A 40 -15.62 -9.75 -14.03
N SER A 41 -15.56 -8.98 -12.96
CA SER A 41 -14.97 -7.64 -12.89
C SER A 41 -13.73 -7.60 -11.99
N SER A 42 -13.27 -8.76 -11.51
CA SER A 42 -12.13 -8.88 -10.61
C SER A 42 -11.25 -10.10 -10.94
N ALA A 43 -10.02 -10.04 -10.44
CA ALA A 43 -9.07 -11.13 -10.38
C ALA A 43 -8.24 -11.07 -9.09
N VAL A 44 -7.82 -12.23 -8.61
CA VAL A 44 -6.86 -12.38 -7.53
C VAL A 44 -5.62 -13.06 -8.08
N ILE A 45 -4.46 -12.44 -7.88
CA ILE A 45 -3.17 -12.89 -8.37
C ILE A 45 -2.29 -13.20 -7.17
N LYS A 46 -1.77 -14.42 -7.11
CA LYS A 46 -0.77 -14.80 -6.10
C LYS A 46 0.60 -14.76 -6.74
N GLY A 47 1.55 -14.07 -6.11
CA GLY A 47 2.87 -13.85 -6.66
C GLY A 47 3.96 -13.89 -5.59
N SER A 48 5.21 -13.90 -6.07
CA SER A 48 6.40 -13.80 -5.22
C SER A 48 7.44 -12.95 -5.94
N ILE A 49 8.03 -11.98 -5.24
CA ILE A 49 9.19 -11.24 -5.72
C ILE A 49 10.37 -11.45 -4.77
N LYS A 50 11.58 -11.42 -5.33
CA LYS A 50 12.83 -11.57 -4.58
C LYS A 50 13.86 -10.54 -5.02
N GLY A 51 14.61 -9.99 -4.07
CA GLY A 51 15.67 -9.04 -4.38
C GLY A 51 15.14 -7.82 -5.16
N TYR A 52 15.72 -7.53 -6.32
CA TYR A 52 15.33 -6.40 -7.17
C TYR A 52 14.27 -6.73 -8.22
N THR A 53 13.72 -7.94 -8.21
CA THR A 53 12.65 -8.32 -9.14
C THR A 53 11.41 -7.47 -8.89
N THR A 54 10.83 -6.99 -9.99
CA THR A 54 9.55 -6.27 -9.99
C THR A 54 8.62 -6.92 -11.01
N VAL A 55 7.31 -6.77 -10.80
CA VAL A 55 6.30 -7.30 -11.71
C VAL A 55 5.31 -6.20 -12.06
N ASP A 56 5.12 -5.99 -13.35
CA ASP A 56 4.15 -5.07 -13.93
C ASP A 56 2.91 -5.84 -14.38
N TYR A 57 1.81 -5.65 -13.67
CA TYR A 57 0.50 -6.17 -14.06
C TYR A 57 -0.24 -5.16 -14.92
N LEU A 58 -0.51 -5.53 -16.16
CA LEU A 58 -1.15 -4.68 -17.17
C LEU A 58 -2.65 -4.93 -17.21
N LEU A 59 -3.44 -3.89 -17.01
CA LEU A 59 -4.90 -3.99 -16.95
C LEU A 59 -5.56 -2.96 -17.87
N GLY A 60 -6.29 -3.45 -18.87
CA GLY A 60 -7.11 -2.60 -19.72
C GLY A 60 -8.33 -2.05 -18.97
N ALA A 61 -8.45 -0.73 -18.93
CA ALA A 61 -9.54 -0.04 -18.26
C ALA A 61 -9.97 1.24 -19.00
N ARG A 62 -11.11 1.80 -18.62
CA ARG A 62 -11.71 3.00 -19.20
C ARG A 62 -11.82 4.11 -18.17
N LYS A 63 -11.72 5.34 -18.64
CA LYS A 63 -11.98 6.56 -17.88
C LYS A 63 -13.38 6.48 -17.26
N GLY A 64 -13.48 6.88 -16.00
CA GLY A 64 -14.74 6.85 -15.25
C GLY A 64 -15.09 5.50 -14.63
N GLN A 65 -14.37 4.42 -14.96
CA GLN A 65 -14.48 3.18 -14.19
C GLN A 65 -13.87 3.36 -12.80
N TYR A 66 -14.40 2.65 -11.81
CA TYR A 66 -13.84 2.63 -10.46
C TYR A 66 -12.99 1.39 -10.28
N MET A 67 -11.73 1.58 -9.91
CA MET A 67 -10.78 0.51 -9.64
C MET A 67 -10.55 0.40 -8.14
N ASN A 68 -10.49 -0.83 -7.64
CA ASN A 68 -9.97 -1.17 -6.33
C ASN A 68 -8.79 -2.13 -6.52
N VAL A 69 -7.69 -1.86 -5.83
CA VAL A 69 -6.50 -2.73 -5.77
C VAL A 69 -6.13 -2.93 -4.31
N SER A 70 -6.03 -4.18 -3.88
CA SER A 70 -5.62 -4.56 -2.53
C SER A 70 -4.48 -5.55 -2.59
N MET A 71 -3.47 -5.38 -1.74
CA MET A 71 -2.37 -6.36 -1.63
C MET A 71 -2.14 -6.80 -0.19
N VAL A 72 -2.31 -8.09 0.04
CA VAL A 72 -1.85 -8.76 1.27
C VAL A 72 -0.48 -9.35 0.99
N THR A 73 0.48 -9.10 1.86
CA THR A 73 1.87 -9.56 1.71
C THR A 73 2.46 -9.97 3.04
N ASN A 74 3.41 -10.92 3.02
CA ASN A 74 4.15 -11.34 4.21
C ASN A 74 5.42 -10.50 4.45
N ASN A 75 5.65 -9.44 3.65
CA ASN A 75 6.81 -8.57 3.79
C ASN A 75 6.39 -7.09 3.83
N ASN A 76 6.67 -6.40 4.94
CA ASN A 76 6.30 -4.99 5.15
C ASN A 76 7.05 -4.00 4.25
N ALA A 77 8.03 -4.45 3.47
CA ALA A 77 8.71 -3.66 2.46
C ALA A 77 8.13 -3.86 1.05
N ASN A 78 7.12 -4.71 0.87
CA ASN A 78 6.48 -4.97 -0.42
C ASN A 78 5.25 -4.07 -0.63
N TYR A 79 5.27 -3.35 -1.76
CA TYR A 79 4.29 -2.34 -2.13
C TYR A 79 3.89 -2.47 -3.60
N PHE A 80 2.82 -1.78 -3.99
CA PHE A 80 2.50 -1.57 -5.40
C PHE A 80 2.32 -0.09 -5.75
N ASN A 81 2.62 0.26 -6.99
CA ASN A 81 2.29 1.56 -7.58
C ASN A 81 1.28 1.38 -8.70
N ILE A 82 0.48 2.42 -8.98
CA ILE A 82 -0.40 2.44 -10.16
C ILE A 82 0.01 3.60 -11.07
N MET A 83 0.34 3.25 -12.32
CA MET A 83 0.66 4.21 -13.39
C MET A 83 -0.49 4.29 -14.38
N ALA A 84 -0.76 5.50 -14.86
CA ALA A 84 -1.78 5.74 -15.88
C ALA A 84 -1.32 5.24 -17.26
N PRO A 85 -2.24 5.04 -18.22
CA PRO A 85 -1.88 4.58 -19.55
C PRO A 85 -0.84 5.46 -20.23
N GLY A 86 0.24 4.83 -20.70
CA GLY A 86 1.38 5.49 -21.35
C GLY A 86 2.46 5.99 -20.39
N GLU A 87 2.20 6.01 -19.08
CA GLU A 87 3.20 6.40 -18.07
C GLU A 87 4.06 5.20 -17.66
N LYS A 88 5.38 5.43 -17.55
CA LYS A 88 6.36 4.39 -17.17
C LYS A 88 7.07 4.68 -15.84
N ASP A 89 7.21 5.97 -15.53
CA ASP A 89 7.98 6.46 -14.38
C ASP A 89 7.11 7.24 -13.39
N VAL A 90 5.94 7.71 -13.83
CA VAL A 90 5.02 8.51 -13.01
C VAL A 90 3.84 7.66 -12.57
N ALA A 91 3.76 7.43 -11.26
CA ALA A 91 2.64 6.77 -10.64
C ALA A 91 1.69 7.80 -10.02
N PHE A 92 0.38 7.64 -10.23
CA PHE A 92 -0.63 8.45 -9.55
C PHE A 92 -1.04 7.84 -8.19
N PHE A 93 -0.65 6.59 -7.94
CA PHE A 93 -0.73 5.95 -6.63
C PHE A 93 0.62 5.33 -6.27
N ILE A 94 1.13 5.63 -5.07
CA ILE A 94 2.43 5.16 -4.59
C ILE A 94 2.24 4.37 -3.30
N GLY A 95 2.40 3.06 -3.34
CA GLY A 95 2.10 2.18 -2.20
C GLY A 95 3.03 2.40 -1.02
N SER A 96 4.31 2.74 -1.24
CA SER A 96 5.24 3.00 -0.13
C SER A 96 4.89 4.23 0.71
N THR A 97 4.03 5.13 0.20
CA THR A 97 3.54 6.29 0.93
C THR A 97 2.08 6.14 1.35
N SER A 98 1.27 5.45 0.53
CA SER A 98 -0.18 5.37 0.68
C SER A 98 -0.69 4.03 1.21
N GLY A 99 0.19 3.04 1.39
CA GLY A 99 -0.17 1.69 1.81
C GLY A 99 -0.55 0.76 0.66
N ASN A 100 -1.01 -0.44 1.00
CA ASN A 100 -1.33 -1.51 0.05
C ASN A 100 -2.82 -1.60 -0.30
N GLN A 101 -3.50 -0.46 -0.33
CA GLN A 101 -4.89 -0.35 -0.76
C GLN A 101 -5.08 0.90 -1.62
N TYR A 102 -5.68 0.73 -2.78
CA TYR A 102 -6.12 1.82 -3.64
C TYR A 102 -7.60 1.67 -3.95
N GLU A 103 -8.31 2.79 -3.93
CA GLU A 103 -9.63 2.90 -4.53
C GLU A 103 -9.76 4.23 -5.25
N GLY A 104 -10.32 4.22 -6.46
CA GLY A 104 -10.59 5.47 -7.15
C GLY A 104 -11.13 5.35 -8.55
N THR A 105 -11.66 6.47 -9.03
CA THR A 105 -12.15 6.60 -10.41
C THR A 105 -10.97 6.82 -11.34
N LEU A 106 -10.90 6.04 -12.42
CA LEU A 106 -9.81 6.07 -13.37
C LEU A 106 -9.87 7.32 -14.25
N PRO A 107 -8.74 8.07 -14.37
CA PRO A 107 -8.73 9.35 -15.08
C PRO A 107 -8.68 9.23 -16.61
N ALA A 108 -8.32 8.06 -17.16
CA ALA A 108 -8.00 7.87 -18.57
C ALA A 108 -8.43 6.49 -19.10
N ASN A 109 -8.54 6.39 -20.42
CA ASN A 109 -8.71 5.10 -21.11
C ASN A 109 -7.34 4.51 -21.41
N GLY A 110 -7.20 3.20 -21.28
CA GLY A 110 -6.03 2.48 -21.75
C GLY A 110 -5.56 1.40 -20.79
N GLU A 111 -4.32 0.98 -20.98
CA GLU A 111 -3.69 -0.06 -20.16
C GLU A 111 -2.99 0.59 -18.97
N TYR A 112 -3.51 0.31 -17.77
CA TYR A 112 -2.91 0.73 -16.51
C TYR A 112 -1.86 -0.27 -16.07
N THR A 113 -0.80 0.20 -15.42
CA THR A 113 0.26 -0.65 -14.87
C THR A 113 0.17 -0.66 -13.36
N ILE A 114 -0.03 -1.84 -12.77
CA ILE A 114 0.12 -2.08 -11.33
C ILE A 114 1.50 -2.72 -11.12
N ARG A 115 2.48 -1.93 -10.66
CA ARG A 115 3.86 -2.39 -10.43
C ARG A 115 4.03 -2.85 -9.00
N VAL A 116 4.23 -4.13 -8.79
CA VAL A 116 4.58 -4.71 -7.49
C VAL A 116 6.09 -4.75 -7.33
N TYR A 117 6.58 -4.21 -6.21
CA TYR A 117 8.00 -4.09 -5.91
C TYR A 117 8.25 -4.21 -4.42
N GLN A 118 9.53 -4.27 -4.03
CA GLN A 118 9.93 -4.11 -2.64
C GLN A 118 10.95 -2.98 -2.48
N MET A 119 10.97 -2.34 -1.30
CA MET A 119 11.91 -1.26 -1.02
C MET A 119 13.36 -1.73 -1.21
N ARG A 120 14.22 -0.79 -1.60
CA ARG A 120 15.65 -1.06 -1.86
C ARG A 120 16.36 -1.72 -0.67
N SER A 121 15.95 -1.42 0.56
CA SER A 121 16.51 -2.03 1.78
C SER A 121 16.27 -3.54 1.83
N ALA A 122 15.03 -4.00 1.60
CA ALA A 122 14.68 -5.42 1.52
C ALA A 122 15.29 -6.09 0.28
N ALA A 123 15.27 -5.41 -0.86
CA ALA A 123 15.87 -5.89 -2.11
C ALA A 123 17.38 -6.17 -1.96
N ARG A 124 18.12 -5.26 -1.32
CA ARG A 124 19.56 -5.44 -1.02
C ARG A 124 19.84 -6.62 -0.10
N ARG A 125 18.91 -6.92 0.81
CA ARG A 125 18.99 -8.10 1.69
C ARG A 125 18.50 -9.38 1.01
N ASN A 126 18.18 -9.33 -0.28
CA ASN A 126 17.69 -10.45 -1.07
C ASN A 126 16.45 -11.11 -0.47
N GLU A 127 15.62 -10.32 0.21
CA GLU A 127 14.38 -10.79 0.83
C GLU A 127 13.37 -11.24 -0.24
N VAL A 128 12.47 -12.12 0.21
CA VAL A 128 11.34 -12.62 -0.57
C VAL A 128 10.06 -12.02 0.00
N ALA A 129 9.18 -11.55 -0.87
CA ALA A 129 7.83 -11.13 -0.54
C ALA A 129 6.83 -11.99 -1.31
N ASN A 130 6.04 -12.78 -0.58
CA ASN A 130 4.90 -13.50 -1.13
C ASN A 130 3.66 -12.65 -0.92
N TYR A 131 2.86 -12.48 -1.96
CA TYR A 131 1.69 -11.61 -1.92
C TYR A 131 0.49 -12.19 -2.65
N SER A 132 -0.67 -11.66 -2.29
CA SER A 132 -1.94 -11.83 -2.97
C SER A 132 -2.45 -10.43 -3.35
N LEU A 133 -2.50 -10.16 -4.66
CA LEU A 133 -2.96 -8.91 -5.25
C LEU A 133 -4.37 -9.12 -5.80
N GLU A 134 -5.35 -8.47 -5.19
CA GLU A 134 -6.73 -8.41 -5.69
C GLU A 134 -6.93 -7.12 -6.49
N ILE A 135 -7.53 -7.25 -7.67
CA ILE A 135 -7.82 -6.15 -8.57
C ILE A 135 -9.26 -6.25 -9.02
N SER A 136 -10.01 -5.15 -8.94
CA SER A 136 -11.37 -5.08 -9.47
C SER A 136 -11.64 -3.76 -10.20
N ILE A 137 -12.52 -3.82 -11.20
CA ILE A 137 -13.01 -2.67 -11.98
C ILE A 137 -14.52 -2.72 -12.11
N THR A 138 -15.19 -1.62 -11.77
CA THR A 138 -16.63 -1.46 -11.97
C THR A 138 -16.94 -0.20 -12.79
N ASN A 139 -18.11 -0.13 -13.41
CA ASN A 139 -18.54 1.05 -14.16
C ASN A 139 -19.12 2.08 -13.17
N GLY A 140 -18.29 3.06 -12.78
CA GLY A 140 -18.58 3.98 -11.68
C GLY A 140 -18.25 3.39 -10.31
N LYS A 141 -18.15 4.23 -9.27
CA LYS A 141 -18.02 3.75 -7.89
C LYS A 141 -19.19 2.82 -7.61
N PRO A 142 -19.00 1.59 -7.09
CA PRO A 142 -20.10 0.70 -6.81
C PRO A 142 -21.17 1.44 -6.02
N SER A 143 -22.32 1.69 -6.65
CA SER A 143 -23.51 2.13 -5.95
C SER A 143 -23.80 1.03 -4.95
N GLN A 144 -23.83 1.36 -3.67
CA GLN A 144 -24.23 0.40 -2.64
C GLN A 144 -25.72 0.14 -2.78
N GLN A 145 -26.08 -0.68 -3.77
CA GLN A 145 -27.42 -1.15 -3.99
C GLN A 145 -27.35 -2.53 -4.68
N ASN A 146 -27.68 -3.53 -3.87
CA ASN A 146 -28.04 -4.91 -4.19
C ASN A 146 -26.94 -5.85 -4.75
N ALA A 147 -26.14 -6.41 -3.84
CA ALA A 147 -25.63 -7.78 -3.96
C ALA A 147 -26.06 -8.57 -2.71
N SER A 148 -26.85 -9.62 -2.93
CA SER A 148 -27.45 -10.44 -1.88
C SER A 148 -26.47 -11.44 -1.26
N VAL A 149 -26.03 -11.15 -0.01
CA VAL A 149 -25.87 -11.97 1.23
C VAL A 149 -25.10 -13.32 1.14
N PRO A 150 -24.08 -13.64 2.00
CA PRO A 150 -24.13 -13.60 3.48
C PRO A 150 -22.88 -13.04 4.18
N ALA A 151 -22.87 -12.53 5.41
CA ALA A 151 -23.85 -12.41 6.49
C ALA A 151 -23.83 -10.97 7.03
N GLU A 152 -24.94 -10.56 7.62
CA GLU A 152 -25.24 -9.20 8.06
C GLU A 152 -24.18 -8.60 8.99
N SER A 153 -23.70 -7.40 8.65
CA SER A 153 -23.93 -6.31 9.58
C SER A 153 -24.96 -5.39 8.93
N ASN A 154 -26.16 -5.31 9.51
CA ASN A 154 -27.27 -4.44 9.08
C ASN A 154 -26.98 -2.96 9.39
N ASP A 155 -25.71 -2.57 9.35
CA ASP A 155 -25.27 -1.27 9.83
C ASP A 155 -25.35 -0.26 8.68
N ALA A 156 -26.47 0.45 8.64
CA ALA A 156 -26.80 1.42 7.60
C ALA A 156 -25.66 2.43 7.37
N LYS A 157 -25.45 2.85 6.12
CA LYS A 157 -24.42 3.85 5.82
C LYS A 157 -24.97 5.26 5.93
N VAL A 158 -24.13 6.19 6.40
CA VAL A 158 -24.47 7.61 6.44
C VAL A 158 -24.58 8.12 5.00
N ALA A 159 -25.73 8.71 4.67
CA ALA A 159 -26.05 9.18 3.32
C ALA A 159 -24.95 10.10 2.77
N GLY A 160 -24.51 9.82 1.54
CA GLY A 160 -23.43 10.58 0.89
C GLY A 160 -22.01 10.20 1.32
N THR A 161 -21.84 9.22 2.20
CA THR A 161 -20.52 8.73 2.64
C THR A 161 -20.35 7.22 2.42
N HIS A 162 -19.14 6.70 2.64
CA HIS A 162 -18.88 5.26 2.66
C HIS A 162 -18.89 4.68 4.08
N TYR A 163 -19.10 5.51 5.09
CA TYR A 163 -19.05 5.14 6.50
C TYR A 163 -20.42 4.63 6.98
N ASN A 164 -20.38 3.66 7.88
CA ASN A 164 -21.57 3.20 8.61
C ASN A 164 -22.01 4.21 9.67
N ALA A 165 -21.06 4.88 10.34
CA ALA A 165 -21.35 6.01 11.21
C ALA A 165 -20.31 7.11 11.06
N THR A 166 -20.71 8.33 11.38
CA THR A 166 -19.81 9.48 11.50
C THR A 166 -20.11 10.21 12.78
N GLY A 167 -19.15 10.95 13.29
CA GLY A 167 -19.33 11.72 14.51
C GLY A 167 -18.03 12.34 14.96
N ASN A 168 -17.93 12.58 16.25
CA ASN A 168 -16.72 13.12 16.87
C ASN A 168 -16.26 12.22 18.00
N ILE A 169 -14.95 12.08 18.14
CA ILE A 169 -14.29 11.41 19.26
C ILE A 169 -13.32 12.37 19.96
N PRO A 170 -13.08 12.20 21.27
CA PRO A 170 -12.02 12.92 21.95
C PRO A 170 -10.65 12.55 21.37
N CYS A 171 -9.81 13.57 21.14
CA CYS A 171 -8.46 13.37 20.61
C CYS A 171 -7.46 14.40 21.13
N LYS A 172 -6.18 14.05 21.10
CA LYS A 172 -5.04 14.95 21.32
C LYS A 172 -4.01 14.66 20.25
N ILE A 173 -3.55 15.66 19.51
CA ILE A 173 -2.57 15.44 18.44
C ILE A 173 -1.16 15.68 18.96
N GLU A 174 -1.00 16.64 19.87
CA GLU A 174 0.28 17.01 20.45
C GLU A 174 0.31 16.81 21.97
N LYS A 175 1.51 16.59 22.49
CA LYS A 175 1.73 16.38 23.92
C LYS A 175 1.42 17.65 24.72
N GLY A 176 0.55 17.53 25.72
CA GLY A 176 0.15 18.66 26.57
C GLY A 176 -1.01 19.50 26.02
N GLN A 177 -1.50 19.21 24.81
CA GLN A 177 -2.70 19.83 24.27
C GLN A 177 -3.93 19.45 25.13
N PRO A 178 -4.85 20.40 25.39
CA PRO A 178 -6.18 20.07 25.91
C PRO A 178 -6.86 19.03 25.02
N THR A 179 -7.74 18.20 25.61
CA THR A 179 -8.52 17.25 24.82
C THR A 179 -9.38 18.01 23.81
N GLY A 180 -9.14 17.76 22.53
CA GLY A 180 -9.92 18.28 21.41
C GLY A 180 -10.96 17.28 20.94
N SER A 181 -11.61 17.63 19.83
CA SER A 181 -12.63 16.82 19.16
C SER A 181 -12.19 16.55 17.73
N CYS A 182 -12.06 15.27 17.36
CA CYS A 182 -11.71 14.86 16.00
C CYS A 182 -12.92 14.22 15.33
N ALA A 183 -13.21 14.63 14.10
CA ALA A 183 -14.25 14.00 13.31
C ALA A 183 -13.82 12.57 12.95
N PHE A 184 -14.74 11.63 12.95
CA PHE A 184 -14.48 10.28 12.47
C PHE A 184 -15.55 9.81 11.50
N GLY A 185 -15.15 8.87 10.65
CA GLY A 185 -16.03 7.94 9.97
C GLY A 185 -15.58 6.51 10.26
N VAL A 186 -16.53 5.59 10.41
CA VAL A 186 -16.23 4.18 10.65
C VAL A 186 -16.80 3.31 9.55
N THR A 187 -16.00 2.35 9.08
CA THR A 187 -16.46 1.24 8.25
C THR A 187 -16.41 -0.03 9.10
N ARG A 188 -17.57 -0.62 9.39
CA ARG A 188 -17.69 -1.83 10.19
C ARG A 188 -17.78 -3.06 9.29
N GLU A 189 -17.06 -4.10 9.66
CA GLU A 189 -17.06 -5.41 8.98
C GLU A 189 -17.83 -6.47 9.79
N GLY A 190 -18.27 -6.12 11.00
CA GLY A 190 -19.00 -7.00 11.92
C GLY A 190 -18.10 -7.51 13.06
N ASN A 191 -18.72 -8.03 14.14
CA ASN A 191 -18.03 -8.57 15.32
C ASN A 191 -16.98 -7.63 15.95
N GLY A 192 -17.18 -6.30 15.83
CA GLY A 192 -16.22 -5.31 16.31
C GLY A 192 -14.94 -5.19 15.48
N SER A 193 -14.93 -5.71 14.25
CA SER A 193 -13.86 -5.51 13.27
C SER A 193 -14.22 -4.40 12.29
N GLY A 194 -13.20 -3.70 11.78
CA GLY A 194 -13.37 -2.62 10.81
C GLY A 194 -12.32 -1.53 10.93
N ILE A 195 -12.59 -0.38 10.32
CA ILE A 195 -11.64 0.73 10.20
C ILE A 195 -12.31 2.01 10.70
N VAL A 196 -11.68 2.68 11.67
CA VAL A 196 -12.07 4.02 12.10
C VAL A 196 -11.12 5.03 11.45
N THR A 197 -11.63 5.84 10.52
CA THR A 197 -10.89 6.95 9.91
C THR A 197 -11.16 8.23 10.69
N ILE A 198 -10.10 8.81 11.24
CA ILE A 198 -10.14 10.01 12.09
C ILE A 198 -9.56 11.17 11.30
N THR A 199 -10.32 12.26 11.14
CA THR A 199 -9.83 13.50 10.56
C THR A 199 -9.31 14.39 11.66
N ARG A 200 -8.01 14.70 11.60
CA ARG A 200 -7.32 15.59 12.53
C ARG A 200 -7.71 17.05 12.27
N PRO A 201 -7.48 17.96 13.23
CA PRO A 201 -7.74 19.39 13.05
C PRO A 201 -6.97 20.04 11.89
N ASP A 202 -5.84 19.46 11.49
CA ASP A 202 -5.04 19.92 10.34
C ASP A 202 -5.55 19.39 8.98
N GLY A 203 -6.65 18.64 8.97
CA GLY A 203 -7.27 18.05 7.78
C GLY A 203 -6.64 16.74 7.31
N ARG A 204 -5.55 16.27 7.93
CA ARG A 204 -4.98 14.95 7.65
C ARG A 204 -5.82 13.86 8.30
N THR A 205 -5.77 12.66 7.76
CA THR A 205 -6.51 11.51 8.29
C THR A 205 -5.59 10.51 8.97
N ARG A 206 -6.14 9.78 9.94
CA ARG A 206 -5.53 8.66 10.64
C ARG A 206 -6.50 7.47 10.57
N ALA A 207 -6.07 6.33 10.02
CA ALA A 207 -6.85 5.10 10.05
C ALA A 207 -6.42 4.24 11.24
N ILE A 208 -7.39 3.81 12.05
CA ILE A 208 -7.21 2.85 13.15
C ILE A 208 -7.91 1.54 12.75
N PHE A 209 -7.16 0.44 12.79
CA PHE A 209 -7.65 -0.89 12.45
C PHE A 209 -8.16 -1.60 13.70
N PHE A 210 -9.34 -2.18 13.62
CA PHE A 210 -9.98 -2.92 14.71
C PHE A 210 -10.24 -4.38 14.33
N GLU A 211 -10.02 -5.27 15.30
CA GLU A 211 -10.45 -6.67 15.26
C GLU A 211 -11.06 -7.06 16.60
N ASN A 212 -12.21 -7.74 16.58
CA ASN A 212 -12.88 -8.25 17.79
C ASN A 212 -13.10 -7.16 18.87
N GLY A 213 -13.40 -5.93 18.45
CA GLY A 213 -13.66 -4.79 19.34
C GLY A 213 -12.40 -4.21 20.00
N LYS A 214 -11.21 -4.49 19.46
CA LYS A 214 -9.93 -3.94 19.94
C LYS A 214 -9.16 -3.29 18.80
N ALA A 215 -8.55 -2.14 19.07
CA ALA A 215 -7.64 -1.51 18.11
C ALA A 215 -6.34 -2.32 18.03
N ILE A 216 -6.01 -2.80 16.83
CA ILE A 216 -4.84 -3.67 16.57
C ILE A 216 -3.71 -2.95 15.82
N GLY A 217 -3.98 -1.79 15.24
CA GLY A 217 -2.96 -1.02 14.53
C GLY A 217 -3.47 0.30 13.96
N ALA A 218 -2.58 1.00 13.26
CA ALA A 218 -2.88 2.23 12.56
C ALA A 218 -2.03 2.38 11.28
N ASP A 219 -2.41 3.30 10.39
CA ASP A 219 -1.68 3.65 9.16
C ASP A 219 -0.40 4.48 9.44
N THR A 220 0.45 4.02 10.36
CA THR A 220 1.76 4.63 10.67
C THR A 220 2.81 4.28 9.62
N ASN A 221 3.65 5.24 9.24
CA ASN A 221 4.77 5.04 8.30
C ASN A 221 6.08 5.64 8.85
N GLN A 222 7.19 5.49 8.12
CA GLN A 222 8.50 5.99 8.56
C GLN A 222 8.58 7.52 8.72
N ALA A 223 7.67 8.29 8.10
CA ALA A 223 7.58 9.74 8.22
C ALA A 223 6.67 10.19 9.39
N ASP A 224 6.01 9.24 10.05
CA ASP A 224 5.19 9.44 11.25
C ASP A 224 5.50 8.35 12.29
N PRO A 225 6.73 8.36 12.86
CA PRO A 225 7.23 7.31 13.74
C PRO A 225 6.62 7.42 15.14
N GLY A 226 5.32 7.14 15.25
CA GLY A 226 4.63 6.94 16.51
C GLY A 226 4.51 5.46 16.81
N GLU A 227 5.05 4.99 17.93
CA GLU A 227 4.77 3.64 18.42
C GLU A 227 3.26 3.52 18.69
N PHE A 228 2.62 2.53 18.06
CA PHE A 228 1.20 2.25 18.28
C PHE A 228 1.03 1.48 19.60
N ASN A 229 0.20 2.01 20.48
CA ASN A 229 -0.26 1.33 21.67
C ASN A 229 -1.78 1.48 21.78
N ALA A 230 -2.46 0.40 22.12
CA ALA A 230 -3.88 0.42 22.41
C ALA A 230 -4.15 -0.26 23.74
N ARG A 231 -4.96 0.39 24.57
CA ARG A 231 -5.49 -0.19 25.81
C ARG A 231 -7.00 0.01 25.84
N LYS A 232 -7.69 -0.89 26.50
CA LYS A 232 -9.14 -0.84 26.68
C LYS A 232 -9.47 -0.52 28.13
N GLU A 233 -10.24 0.53 28.34
CA GLU A 233 -10.77 0.93 29.64
C GLU A 233 -12.30 0.79 29.60
N SER A 234 -12.82 -0.33 30.13
CA SER A 234 -14.25 -0.66 30.00
C SER A 234 -14.71 -0.71 28.54
N ASP A 235 -15.59 0.21 28.12
CA ASP A 235 -16.13 0.37 26.77
C ASP A 235 -15.33 1.36 25.91
N LEU A 236 -14.17 1.85 26.39
CA LEU A 236 -13.36 2.84 25.70
C LEU A 236 -12.03 2.26 25.22
N ASN A 237 -11.76 2.37 23.91
CA ASN A 237 -10.43 2.10 23.35
C ASN A 237 -9.61 3.39 23.41
N VAL A 238 -8.50 3.36 24.17
CA VAL A 238 -7.54 4.46 24.25
C VAL A 238 -6.33 4.10 23.40
N ILE A 239 -6.20 4.76 22.25
CA ILE A 239 -5.12 4.54 21.28
C ILE A 239 -4.10 5.66 21.46
N THR A 240 -2.82 5.29 21.54
CA THR A 240 -1.69 6.22 21.52
C THR A 240 -0.78 5.90 20.35
N ILE A 241 -0.41 6.92 19.56
CA ILE A 241 0.50 6.79 18.42
C ILE A 241 1.51 7.93 18.53
N GLY A 242 2.68 7.64 19.11
CA GLY A 242 3.64 8.69 19.47
C GLY A 242 3.03 9.72 20.42
N ASN A 243 2.78 10.94 19.94
CA ASN A 243 2.13 12.00 20.73
C ASN A 243 0.60 12.04 20.57
N GLU A 244 0.06 11.35 19.56
CA GLU A 244 -1.37 11.32 19.30
C GLU A 244 -2.06 10.42 20.33
N ARG A 245 -3.23 10.85 20.79
CA ARG A 245 -4.15 10.05 21.60
C ARG A 245 -5.55 10.15 21.04
N TYR A 246 -6.21 9.02 20.87
CA TYR A 246 -7.60 8.91 20.43
C TYR A 246 -8.39 8.07 21.41
N GLU A 247 -9.60 8.51 21.75
CA GLU A 247 -10.51 7.81 22.66
C GLU A 247 -11.73 7.38 21.87
N ILE A 248 -11.81 6.09 21.54
CA ILE A 248 -12.80 5.52 20.62
C ILE A 248 -13.73 4.60 21.42
N PRO A 249 -14.99 5.03 21.71
CA PRO A 249 -15.96 4.17 22.36
C PRO A 249 -16.25 2.91 21.53
N ASP A 250 -16.53 1.79 22.19
CA ASP A 250 -16.83 0.51 21.54
C ASP A 250 -18.01 0.62 20.57
N ALA A 251 -19.02 1.44 20.89
CA ALA A 251 -20.17 1.72 20.02
C ALA A 251 -19.75 2.24 18.63
N VAL A 252 -18.58 2.89 18.51
CA VAL A 252 -18.02 3.30 17.22
C VAL A 252 -17.72 2.08 16.36
N ILE A 253 -17.23 0.95 16.90
CA ILE A 253 -16.87 -0.23 16.09
C ILE A 253 -17.88 -1.38 16.18
N SER A 254 -18.69 -1.46 17.23
CA SER A 254 -19.70 -2.51 17.40
C SER A 254 -21.03 -2.20 16.70
N GLY A 255 -21.31 -0.91 16.45
CA GLY A 255 -22.66 -0.45 16.15
C GLY A 255 -23.44 -0.23 17.45
N GLY A 256 -24.41 0.68 17.39
CA GLY A 256 -25.37 0.93 18.48
C GLY A 256 -26.63 0.10 18.33
#